data_AF-A0A8H7QYE9-F1
#
_entry.id   AF-A0A8H7QYE9-F1
#
_cell.length_a   1.000
_cell.length_b   1.000
_cell.length_c   1.000
_cell.angle_alpha   90.00
_cell.angle_beta   90.00
_cell.angle_gamma   90.00
#
_symmetry.space_group_name_H-M   'P 1'
#
loop_
_entity.id
_entity.type
_entity.pdbx_description
1 polymer ?
#
loop_
_entity_poly.entity_id
_entity_poly.type
_entity_poly.pdbx_seq_one_letter_code
_entity_poly.pdbx_strand_id
1 'polypeptide(L)'
;MRRSRGWSQRGTEAIITTPSAREVSHTVIGAISAMGVVNLSMRESGNVKRRKVVGATKKKALEDKLFVPKGTTGGHYLQLLSDTMDIMDEFPEMKGCFIIMDNALIHVPGVIDLEIAKRGYTPVYLPPYSPELNPIEQFWDIVKGKVKRNKLSNVESLTTRITEAGKSVPVEHLIAFIQHSVNQFDNCLEKISI
;
A
#
# COMPACT_ATOMS: atom_id res chain seq x y z
N MET A 1 10.06 -8.45 5.61
CA MET A 1 10.23 -9.87 6.00
C MET A 1 11.13 -9.86 7.22
N ARG A 2 10.68 -10.28 8.41
CA ARG A 2 11.60 -10.42 9.55
C ARG A 2 12.58 -11.52 9.14
N ARG A 3 13.88 -11.22 9.06
CA ARG A 3 14.88 -12.28 8.89
C ARG A 3 14.85 -13.09 10.18
N SER A 4 14.29 -14.30 10.15
CA SER A 4 14.51 -15.28 11.20
C SER A 4 15.93 -15.80 11.03
N ARG A 5 16.93 -15.05 11.52
CA ARG A 5 18.29 -15.56 11.62
C ARG A 5 18.29 -16.58 12.76
N GLY A 6 18.33 -17.85 12.41
CA GLY A 6 18.65 -18.93 13.33
C GLY A 6 20.17 -19.05 13.40
N TRP A 7 20.72 -19.07 14.61
CA TRP A 7 22.13 -19.38 14.82
C TRP A 7 22.24 -20.89 15.08
N SER A 8 23.10 -21.58 14.34
CA SER A 8 23.49 -22.97 14.65
C SER A 8 24.82 -22.98 15.40
N GLN A 9 25.11 -24.08 16.09
CA GLN A 9 26.43 -24.26 16.69
C GLN A 9 27.51 -24.34 15.61
N ARG A 10 28.72 -23.88 15.93
CA ARG A 10 29.87 -23.91 15.02
C ARG A 10 30.09 -25.35 14.54
N GLY A 11 30.05 -25.56 13.22
CA GLY A 11 30.19 -26.88 12.60
C GLY A 11 28.87 -27.60 12.28
N THR A 12 27.71 -27.00 12.58
CA THR A 12 26.39 -27.54 12.22
C THR A 12 25.66 -26.64 11.23
N GLU A 13 24.93 -27.23 10.29
CA GLU A 13 24.10 -26.46 9.36
C GLU A 13 22.89 -25.86 10.08
N ALA A 14 22.61 -24.59 9.78
CA ALA A 14 21.40 -23.93 10.23
C ALA A 14 20.20 -24.42 9.40
N ILE A 15 19.50 -25.43 9.91
CA ILE A 15 18.28 -25.94 9.29
C ILE A 15 17.11 -25.06 9.72
N ILE A 16 16.50 -24.34 8.77
CA ILE A 16 15.30 -23.53 9.01
C ILE A 16 14.15 -24.16 8.25
N THR A 17 13.11 -24.57 8.98
CA THR A 17 11.82 -24.91 8.38
C THR A 17 11.13 -23.62 7.97
N THR A 18 11.20 -23.26 6.69
CA THR A 18 10.36 -22.18 6.15
C THR A 18 8.96 -22.73 5.92
N PRO A 19 7.93 -22.26 6.64
CA PRO A 19 6.57 -22.60 6.27
C PRO A 19 6.32 -22.12 4.84
N SER A 20 6.02 -23.05 3.92
CA SER A 20 5.45 -22.72 2.62
C SER A 20 4.02 -22.23 2.84
N ALA A 21 3.88 -20.97 3.25
CA ALA A 21 2.57 -20.38 3.50
C ALA A 21 1.89 -20.08 2.16
N ARG A 22 1.08 -21.04 1.68
CA ARG A 22 -0.04 -20.74 0.79
C ARG A 22 -1.08 -20.03 1.63
N GLU A 23 -0.93 -18.72 1.75
CA GLU A 23 -1.79 -17.90 2.60
C GLU A 23 -2.46 -16.82 1.76
N VAL A 24 -3.61 -16.38 2.25
CA VAL A 24 -4.43 -15.36 1.62
C VAL A 24 -3.68 -14.03 1.67
N SER A 25 -3.40 -13.44 0.51
CA SER A 25 -2.86 -12.08 0.44
C SER A 25 -3.99 -11.06 0.42
N HIS A 26 -3.99 -10.15 1.39
CA HIS A 26 -4.89 -9.00 1.41
C HIS A 26 -4.23 -7.80 0.70
N THR A 27 -5.04 -7.00 0.02
CA THR A 27 -4.60 -5.72 -0.54
C THR A 27 -5.26 -4.60 0.24
N VAL A 28 -4.47 -3.61 0.64
CA VAL A 28 -4.95 -2.39 1.28
C VAL A 28 -4.52 -1.23 0.41
N ILE A 29 -5.42 -0.28 0.21
CA ILE A 29 -5.15 0.97 -0.50
C ILE A 29 -5.63 2.10 0.42
N GLY A 30 -4.95 3.23 0.40
CA GLY A 30 -5.31 4.34 1.27
C GLY A 30 -4.77 5.66 0.76
N ALA A 31 -5.25 6.72 1.39
CA ALA A 31 -4.87 8.10 1.14
C ALA A 31 -4.56 8.79 2.48
N ILE A 32 -3.51 9.59 2.49
CA ILE A 32 -3.07 10.36 3.65
C ILE A 32 -2.92 11.83 3.28
N SER A 33 -3.06 12.70 4.27
CA SER A 33 -2.81 14.13 4.15
C SER A 33 -2.05 14.64 5.38
N ALA A 34 -1.62 15.90 5.35
CA ALA A 34 -1.02 16.57 6.51
C ALA A 34 -1.98 16.68 7.71
N MET A 35 -3.28 16.45 7.50
CA MET A 35 -4.31 16.50 8.55
C MET A 35 -4.59 15.12 9.16
N GLY A 36 -4.27 14.04 8.48
CA GLY A 36 -4.63 12.70 8.93
C GLY A 36 -4.63 11.64 7.83
N VAL A 37 -4.99 10.42 8.24
CA VAL A 37 -5.32 9.35 7.29
C VAL A 37 -6.73 9.63 6.77
N VAL A 38 -6.85 9.94 5.47
CA VAL A 38 -8.12 10.33 4.85
C VAL A 38 -9.00 9.11 4.60
N ASN A 39 -8.43 8.07 3.97
CA ASN A 39 -9.15 6.84 3.68
C ASN A 39 -8.21 5.64 3.75
N LEU A 40 -8.70 4.50 4.24
CA LEU A 40 -7.98 3.24 4.29
C LEU A 40 -8.94 2.11 3.94
N SER A 41 -8.92 1.67 2.69
CA SER A 41 -9.79 0.60 2.19
C SER A 41 -9.04 -0.73 2.13
N MET A 42 -9.65 -1.76 2.70
CA MET A 42 -9.12 -3.12 2.62
C MET A 42 -9.97 -3.94 1.68
N ARG A 43 -9.32 -4.62 0.73
CA ARG A 43 -9.99 -5.56 -0.16
C ARG A 43 -9.92 -6.98 0.41
N GLU A 44 -11.06 -7.65 0.38
CA GLU A 44 -11.12 -9.10 0.53
C GLU A 44 -10.43 -9.78 -0.66
N SER A 45 -9.70 -10.85 -0.40
CA SER A 45 -8.89 -11.49 -1.43
C SER A 45 -9.76 -12.17 -2.49
N GLY A 46 -9.80 -11.61 -3.69
CA GLY A 46 -10.28 -12.33 -4.87
C GLY A 46 -9.22 -13.34 -5.33
N ASN A 47 -9.38 -14.61 -4.92
CA ASN A 47 -8.51 -15.77 -5.23
C ASN A 47 -7.01 -15.62 -4.89
N VAL A 48 -6.51 -16.53 -4.05
CA VAL A 48 -5.16 -16.59 -3.46
C VAL A 48 -4.02 -16.38 -4.50
N LYS A 49 -3.17 -15.35 -4.30
CA LYS A 49 -1.90 -15.21 -5.04
C LYS A 49 -1.00 -16.41 -4.73
N ARG A 50 -0.78 -17.28 -5.73
CA ARG A 50 0.21 -18.36 -5.67
C ARG A 50 1.60 -17.75 -5.82
N ARG A 51 2.34 -17.52 -4.74
CA ARG A 51 3.78 -17.21 -4.83
C ARG A 51 4.52 -18.49 -5.22
N LYS A 52 5.15 -18.47 -6.39
CA LYS A 52 6.01 -19.55 -6.87
C LYS A 52 7.42 -19.32 -6.33
N VAL A 53 7.99 -20.32 -5.66
CA VAL A 53 9.44 -20.37 -5.43
C VAL A 53 10.10 -20.78 -6.75
N VAL A 54 11.25 -20.18 -7.06
CA VAL A 54 12.07 -20.52 -8.23
C VAL A 54 12.28 -22.05 -8.27
N GLY A 55 11.88 -22.71 -9.38
CA GLY A 55 12.16 -24.14 -9.63
C GLY A 55 10.97 -25.11 -9.74
N ALA A 56 9.72 -24.72 -9.44
CA ALA A 56 8.60 -25.68 -9.51
C ALA A 56 7.91 -25.74 -10.89
N THR A 57 8.05 -26.84 -11.64
CA THR A 57 7.28 -27.09 -12.88
C THR A 57 6.11 -28.02 -12.56
N LYS A 58 4.86 -27.63 -12.88
CA LYS A 58 3.79 -28.63 -13.18
C LYS A 58 2.65 -28.06 -14.02
N LYS A 59 2.15 -28.94 -14.90
CA LYS A 59 1.10 -28.79 -15.91
C LYS A 59 -0.23 -28.28 -15.31
N LYS A 60 -0.93 -27.44 -16.08
CA LYS A 60 -2.19 -26.79 -15.69
C LYS A 60 -3.36 -27.68 -16.11
N ALA A 61 -4.13 -28.19 -15.16
CA ALA A 61 -5.45 -28.75 -15.44
C ALA A 61 -6.45 -27.61 -15.70
N LEU A 62 -7.35 -27.83 -16.66
CA LEU A 62 -8.42 -26.93 -17.05
C LEU A 62 -9.59 -27.14 -16.09
N GLU A 63 -9.89 -26.15 -15.25
CA GLU A 63 -11.15 -26.08 -14.52
C GLU A 63 -11.79 -24.73 -14.82
N ASP A 64 -13.08 -24.78 -15.17
CA ASP A 64 -13.92 -23.62 -15.45
C ASP A 64 -13.94 -22.67 -14.25
N LYS A 65 -13.21 -21.57 -14.36
CA LYS A 65 -13.21 -20.51 -13.37
C LYS A 65 -14.16 -19.41 -13.79
N LEU A 66 -15.24 -19.25 -13.03
CA LEU A 66 -15.95 -17.97 -12.90
C LEU A 66 -14.91 -16.84 -12.83
N PHE A 67 -15.00 -15.89 -13.76
CA PHE A 67 -14.00 -14.85 -13.97
C PHE A 67 -14.09 -13.79 -12.86
N VAL A 68 -13.61 -14.11 -11.66
CA VAL A 68 -13.42 -13.13 -10.60
C VAL A 68 -12.13 -12.34 -10.91
N PRO A 69 -12.18 -11.01 -11.06
CA PRO A 69 -11.02 -10.21 -11.41
C PRO A 69 -9.85 -10.41 -10.43
N LYS A 70 -8.71 -10.85 -10.97
CA LYS A 70 -7.47 -11.06 -10.22
C LYS A 70 -6.78 -9.72 -9.95
N GLY A 71 -6.48 -9.44 -8.68
CA GLY A 71 -5.69 -8.26 -8.28
C GLY A 71 -6.50 -6.95 -8.26
N THR A 72 -5.85 -5.87 -7.86
CA THR A 72 -6.43 -4.52 -7.88
C THR A 72 -6.57 -4.07 -9.33
N THR A 73 -7.74 -3.56 -9.68
CA THR A 73 -8.05 -3.04 -11.02
C THR A 73 -8.25 -1.53 -10.92
N GLY A 74 -8.21 -0.82 -12.05
CA GLY A 74 -8.54 0.61 -12.09
C GLY A 74 -9.92 0.91 -11.51
N GLY A 75 -10.92 0.04 -11.71
CA GLY A 75 -12.24 0.20 -11.10
C GLY A 75 -12.23 0.20 -9.56
N HIS A 76 -11.41 -0.65 -8.93
CA HIS A 76 -11.27 -0.63 -7.47
C HIS A 76 -10.59 0.67 -7.00
N TYR A 77 -9.64 1.18 -7.77
CA TYR A 77 -9.00 2.46 -7.47
C TYR A 77 -9.98 3.63 -7.62
N LEU A 78 -10.79 3.64 -8.68
CA LEU A 78 -11.82 4.66 -8.88
C LEU A 78 -12.83 4.70 -7.72
N GLN A 79 -13.22 3.55 -7.18
CA GLN A 79 -14.08 3.53 -6.00
C GLN A 79 -13.40 4.17 -4.79
N LEU A 80 -12.16 3.77 -4.48
CA LEU A 80 -11.39 4.39 -3.40
C LEU A 80 -11.26 5.91 -3.61
N LEU A 81 -10.98 6.33 -4.84
CA LEU A 81 -10.80 7.74 -5.19
C LEU A 81 -12.11 8.51 -4.95
N SER A 82 -13.25 7.97 -5.39
CA SER A 82 -14.57 8.55 -5.11
C SER A 82 -14.79 8.68 -3.60
N ASP A 83 -14.62 7.58 -2.85
CA ASP A 83 -14.82 7.56 -1.40
C ASP A 83 -13.89 8.54 -0.68
N THR A 84 -12.65 8.69 -1.18
CA THR A 84 -11.67 9.64 -0.63
C THR A 84 -12.10 11.07 -0.89
N MET A 85 -12.53 11.39 -2.11
CA MET A 85 -13.01 12.73 -2.43
C MET A 85 -14.31 13.06 -1.70
N ASP A 86 -15.21 12.09 -1.49
CA ASP A 86 -16.43 12.26 -0.68
C ASP A 86 -16.07 12.69 0.74
N ILE A 87 -15.06 12.06 1.35
CA ILE A 87 -14.54 12.46 2.67
C ILE A 87 -13.91 13.86 2.60
N MET A 88 -13.07 14.13 1.60
CA MET A 88 -12.41 15.44 1.47
C MET A 88 -13.40 16.59 1.27
N ASP A 89 -14.51 16.35 0.57
CA ASP A 89 -15.56 17.33 0.29
C ASP A 89 -16.27 17.82 1.58
N GLU A 90 -16.21 17.04 2.66
CA GLU A 90 -16.71 17.42 3.99
C GLU A 90 -15.84 18.49 4.68
N PHE A 91 -14.59 18.68 4.24
CA PHE A 91 -13.60 19.58 4.85
C PHE A 91 -13.30 20.78 3.93
N PRO A 92 -13.76 22.00 4.28
CA PRO A 92 -13.53 23.20 3.46
C PRO A 92 -12.06 23.47 3.14
N GLU A 93 -11.16 23.16 4.07
CA GLU A 93 -9.71 23.34 3.96
C GLU A 93 -9.03 22.40 2.96
N MET A 94 -9.69 21.31 2.55
CA MET A 94 -9.16 20.38 1.55
C MET A 94 -9.55 20.76 0.12
N LYS A 95 -10.47 21.71 -0.07
CA LYS A 95 -10.91 22.13 -1.41
C LYS A 95 -9.74 22.66 -2.25
N GLY A 96 -9.68 22.26 -3.51
CA GLY A 96 -8.63 22.70 -4.43
C GLY A 96 -7.27 22.05 -4.18
N CYS A 97 -7.18 21.05 -3.30
CA CYS A 97 -5.95 20.32 -3.05
C CYS A 97 -5.51 19.47 -4.25
N PHE A 98 -4.24 19.07 -4.21
CA PHE A 98 -3.62 18.18 -5.17
C PHE A 98 -3.76 16.73 -4.71
N ILE A 99 -4.13 15.83 -5.62
CA ILE A 99 -4.13 14.39 -5.39
C ILE A 99 -2.86 13.83 -6.03
N ILE A 100 -1.90 13.49 -5.18
CA ILE A 100 -0.59 12.96 -5.59
C ILE A 100 -0.68 11.45 -5.70
N MET A 101 -0.25 10.91 -6.85
CA MET A 101 -0.30 9.49 -7.18
C MET A 101 1.04 9.02 -7.75
N ASP A 102 1.42 7.77 -7.47
CA ASP A 102 2.53 7.13 -8.20
C ASP A 102 2.08 6.73 -9.62
N ASN A 103 3.00 6.22 -10.43
CA ASN A 103 2.70 5.83 -11.82
C ASN A 103 2.22 4.35 -11.93
N ALA A 104 1.40 3.89 -10.98
CA ALA A 104 0.87 2.53 -11.00
C ALA A 104 -0.13 2.33 -12.16
N LEU A 105 -0.13 1.13 -12.78
CA LEU A 105 -1.02 0.80 -13.90
C LEU A 105 -2.53 0.91 -13.59
N ILE A 106 -2.90 0.91 -12.31
CA ILE A 106 -4.28 1.09 -11.87
C ILE A 106 -4.71 2.56 -11.90
N HIS A 107 -3.75 3.49 -11.96
CA HIS A 107 -3.99 4.92 -12.12
C HIS A 107 -4.14 5.25 -13.60
N VAL A 108 -5.31 4.91 -14.18
CA VAL A 108 -5.68 5.21 -15.57
C VAL A 108 -5.96 6.72 -15.73
N PRO A 109 -5.01 7.54 -16.25
CA PRO A 109 -5.10 9.00 -16.12
C PRO A 109 -6.30 9.59 -16.85
N GLY A 110 -6.61 9.10 -18.05
CA GLY A 110 -7.74 9.62 -18.82
C GLY A 110 -9.11 9.53 -18.12
N VAL A 111 -9.31 8.55 -17.22
CA VAL A 111 -10.56 8.43 -16.44
C VAL A 111 -10.42 9.15 -15.10
N ILE A 112 -9.30 8.95 -14.41
CA ILE A 112 -9.06 9.48 -13.07
C ILE A 112 -8.93 11.01 -13.08
N ASP A 113 -8.18 11.56 -14.03
CA ASP A 113 -7.91 13.00 -14.11
C ASP A 113 -9.21 13.78 -14.31
N LEU A 114 -10.13 13.22 -15.12
CA LEU A 114 -11.46 13.79 -15.32
C LEU A 114 -12.29 13.76 -14.03
N GLU A 115 -12.30 12.65 -13.29
CA GLU A 115 -13.05 12.56 -12.03
C GLU A 115 -12.51 13.51 -10.96
N ILE A 116 -11.18 13.64 -10.86
CA ILE A 116 -10.51 14.54 -9.93
C ILE A 116 -10.80 16.00 -10.29
N ALA A 117 -10.61 16.37 -11.56
CA ALA A 117 -10.82 17.74 -12.02
C ALA A 117 -12.29 18.18 -11.92
N LYS A 118 -13.25 17.28 -12.19
CA LYS A 118 -14.70 17.55 -12.03
C LYS A 118 -15.07 18.00 -10.63
N ARG A 119 -14.36 17.51 -9.61
CA ARG A 119 -14.58 17.89 -8.21
C ARG A 119 -13.75 19.09 -7.74
N GLY A 120 -12.98 19.70 -8.64
CA GLY A 120 -12.15 20.87 -8.34
C GLY A 120 -10.80 20.56 -7.70
N TYR A 121 -10.35 19.31 -7.74
CA TYR A 121 -9.02 18.90 -7.32
C TYR A 121 -8.05 18.84 -8.50
N THR A 122 -6.74 18.78 -8.23
CA THR A 122 -5.72 18.67 -9.29
C THR A 122 -4.95 17.35 -9.20
N PRO A 123 -4.96 16.49 -10.22
CA PRO A 123 -4.16 15.26 -10.23
C PRO A 123 -2.68 15.57 -10.45
N VAL A 124 -1.80 14.91 -9.70
CA VAL A 124 -0.34 15.01 -9.85
C VAL A 124 0.25 13.62 -9.85
N TYR A 125 1.05 13.31 -10.87
CA TYR A 125 1.76 12.03 -11.00
C TYR A 125 3.23 12.20 -10.67
N LEU A 126 3.72 11.34 -9.77
CA LEU A 126 5.14 11.29 -9.41
C LEU A 126 5.96 10.65 -10.53
N PRO A 127 7.26 11.01 -10.63
CA PRO A 127 8.19 10.32 -11.51
C PRO A 127 8.20 8.79 -11.29
N PRO A 128 8.41 7.99 -12.34
CA PRO A 128 8.52 6.54 -12.20
C PRO A 128 9.66 6.14 -11.26
N TYR A 129 9.41 5.14 -10.41
CA TYR A 129 10.39 4.57 -9.49
C TYR A 129 10.95 5.55 -8.43
N SER A 130 10.18 6.58 -8.06
CA SER A 130 10.54 7.54 -7.00
C SER A 130 9.70 7.38 -5.72
N PRO A 131 9.84 6.26 -4.97
CA PRO A 131 9.11 6.05 -3.72
C PRO A 131 9.45 7.10 -2.64
N GLU A 132 10.65 7.69 -2.68
CA GLU A 132 11.09 8.75 -1.78
C GLU A 132 10.23 10.02 -1.88
N LEU A 133 9.65 10.27 -3.06
CA LEU A 133 8.73 11.38 -3.31
C LEU A 133 7.28 11.05 -2.91
N ASN A 134 7.00 9.82 -2.45
CA ASN A 134 5.66 9.38 -2.07
C ASN A 134 5.56 9.20 -0.54
N PRO A 135 4.99 10.17 0.21
CA PRO A 135 4.92 10.12 1.68
C PRO A 135 4.21 8.89 2.23
N ILE A 136 3.27 8.30 1.47
CA ILE A 136 2.50 7.15 1.94
C ILE A 136 3.35 5.89 2.13
N GLU A 137 4.52 5.81 1.47
CA GLU A 137 5.44 4.68 1.66
C GLU A 137 5.95 4.60 3.09
N GLN A 138 6.30 5.74 3.70
CA GLN A 138 6.72 5.82 5.10
C GLN A 138 5.57 5.48 6.06
N PHE A 139 4.36 5.95 5.76
CA PHE A 139 3.15 5.56 6.50
C PHE A 139 2.97 4.04 6.49
N TRP A 140 3.08 3.41 5.32
CA TRP A 140 2.98 1.96 5.20
C TRP A 140 4.08 1.24 5.96
N ASP A 141 5.30 1.76 6.01
CA ASP A 141 6.38 1.17 6.80
C ASP A 141 6.07 1.12 8.29
N ILE A 142 5.48 2.19 8.85
CA ILE A 142 5.00 2.20 10.24
C ILE A 142 3.87 1.19 10.45
N VAL A 143 2.85 1.22 9.58
CA VAL A 143 1.69 0.31 9.69
C VAL A 143 2.14 -1.15 9.60
N LYS A 144 2.94 -1.48 8.58
CA LYS A 144 3.56 -2.82 8.43
C LYS A 144 4.40 -3.19 9.65
N GLY A 145 5.12 -2.22 10.23
CA GLY A 145 5.88 -2.41 11.45
C GLY A 145 4.99 -2.84 12.61
N LYS A 146 3.94 -2.06 12.91
CA LYS A 146 2.96 -2.33 13.97
C LYS A 146 2.26 -3.67 13.80
N VAL A 147 1.75 -3.96 12.59
CA VAL A 147 1.04 -5.21 12.28
C VAL A 147 1.92 -6.45 12.53
N LYS A 148 3.23 -6.34 12.27
CA LYS A 148 4.20 -7.45 12.42
C LYS A 148 4.71 -7.67 13.85
N ARG A 149 4.48 -6.75 14.79
CA ARG A 149 5.10 -6.83 16.13
C ARG A 149 4.64 -8.06 16.90
N ASN A 150 3.34 -8.35 16.87
CA ASN A 150 2.71 -9.42 17.64
C ASN A 150 2.01 -10.42 16.71
N LYS A 151 1.80 -11.66 17.17
CA LYS A 151 0.89 -12.59 16.47
C LYS A 151 -0.54 -12.06 16.57
N LEU A 152 -1.37 -12.34 15.56
CA LEU A 152 -2.81 -12.07 15.65
C LEU A 152 -3.40 -12.94 16.76
N SER A 153 -4.25 -12.35 17.59
CA SER A 153 -5.02 -13.12 18.57
C SER A 153 -6.18 -13.83 17.88
N ASN A 154 -6.76 -14.86 18.50
CA ASN A 154 -7.88 -15.60 17.91
C ASN A 154 -9.15 -14.75 17.72
N VAL A 155 -9.22 -13.58 18.36
CA VAL A 155 -10.38 -12.67 18.33
C VAL A 155 -10.15 -11.50 17.36
N GLU A 156 -8.91 -11.26 16.96
CA GLU A 156 -8.52 -10.08 16.17
C GLU A 156 -8.37 -10.43 14.69
N SER A 157 -9.14 -9.75 13.85
CA SER A 157 -8.99 -9.85 12.40
C SER A 157 -7.77 -9.05 11.92
N LEU A 158 -7.13 -9.49 10.84
CA LEU A 158 -6.05 -8.73 10.20
C LEU A 158 -6.53 -7.31 9.79
N THR A 159 -7.78 -7.20 9.36
CA THR A 159 -8.44 -5.93 9.01
C THR A 159 -8.42 -4.96 10.19
N THR A 160 -8.91 -5.41 11.34
CA THR A 160 -9.01 -4.58 12.55
C THR A 160 -7.64 -4.08 12.94
N ARG A 161 -6.64 -4.97 12.93
CA ARG A 161 -5.25 -4.60 13.26
C ARG A 161 -4.67 -3.56 12.31
N ILE A 162 -4.91 -3.69 11.00
CA ILE A 162 -4.40 -2.74 10.01
C ILE A 162 -5.07 -1.37 10.21
N THR A 163 -6.38 -1.35 10.40
CA THR A 163 -7.14 -0.11 10.65
C THR A 163 -6.69 0.58 11.93
N GLU A 164 -6.53 -0.15 13.03
CA GLU A 164 -6.02 0.38 14.30
C GLU A 164 -4.57 0.85 14.19
N ALA A 165 -3.73 0.11 13.46
CA ALA A 165 -2.34 0.50 13.22
C ALA A 165 -2.24 1.80 12.41
N GLY A 166 -3.13 1.99 11.42
CA GLY A 166 -3.26 3.21 10.63
C GLY A 166 -3.76 4.38 11.46
N LYS A 167 -4.86 4.21 12.21
CA LYS A 167 -5.45 5.25 13.08
C LYS A 167 -4.53 5.69 14.22
N SER A 168 -3.64 4.80 14.67
CA SER A 168 -2.67 5.12 15.73
C SER A 168 -1.40 5.80 15.21
N VAL A 169 -1.31 6.16 13.92
CA VAL A 169 -0.21 7.01 13.42
C VAL A 169 -0.53 8.46 13.76
N PRO A 170 0.32 9.14 14.56
CA PRO A 170 0.08 10.55 14.92
C PRO A 170 0.14 11.47 13.69
N VAL A 171 -0.60 12.57 13.72
CA VAL A 171 -0.64 13.54 12.60
C VAL A 171 0.73 14.18 12.38
N GLU A 172 1.50 14.39 13.45
CA GLU A 172 2.85 14.95 13.41
C GLU A 172 3.80 14.08 12.56
N HIS A 173 3.59 12.76 12.59
CA HIS A 173 4.35 11.84 11.75
C HIS A 173 3.99 11.99 10.27
N LEU A 174 2.70 12.18 9.95
CA LEU A 174 2.25 12.39 8.57
C LEU A 174 2.85 13.68 7.99
N ILE A 175 2.84 14.76 8.77
CA ILE A 175 3.50 16.02 8.41
C ILE A 175 4.99 15.78 8.17
N ALA A 176 5.67 15.04 9.06
CA ALA A 176 7.08 14.72 8.90
C ALA A 176 7.37 13.88 7.64
N PHE A 177 6.50 12.94 7.26
CA PHE A 177 6.66 12.16 6.02
C PHE A 177 6.53 13.04 4.78
N ILE A 178 5.54 13.93 4.77
CA ILE A 178 5.34 14.88 3.68
C ILE A 178 6.55 15.79 3.56
N GLN A 179 7.02 16.35 4.68
CA GLN A 179 8.22 17.20 4.69
C GLN A 179 9.47 16.44 4.23
N HIS A 180 9.62 15.18 4.63
CA HIS A 180 10.71 14.34 4.16
C HIS A 180 10.69 14.21 2.64
N SER A 181 9.55 13.86 2.04
CA SER A 181 9.44 13.77 0.57
C SER A 181 9.68 15.11 -0.11
N VAL A 182 9.25 16.23 0.48
CA VAL A 182 9.57 17.57 -0.02
C VAL A 182 11.08 17.81 -0.03
N ASN A 183 11.78 17.45 1.03
CA ASN A 183 13.24 17.60 1.12
C ASN A 183 14.00 16.70 0.14
N GLN A 184 13.37 15.68 -0.44
CA GLN A 184 13.98 14.84 -1.47
C GLN A 184 13.95 15.49 -2.86
N PHE A 185 13.13 16.51 -3.10
CA PHE A 185 13.08 17.15 -4.42
C PHE A 185 14.44 17.73 -4.82
N ASP A 186 15.13 18.43 -3.90
CA ASP A 186 16.45 18.99 -4.17
C ASP A 186 17.46 17.89 -4.48
N ASN A 187 17.46 16.79 -3.71
CA ASN A 187 18.31 15.63 -3.96
C ASN A 187 18.05 15.01 -5.34
N CYS A 188 16.78 14.90 -5.75
CA CYS A 188 16.40 14.39 -7.07
C CYS A 188 16.85 15.32 -8.21
N LEU A 189 16.70 16.64 -8.03
CA LEU A 189 17.13 17.65 -9.01
C LEU A 189 18.66 17.68 -9.17
N GLU A 190 19.38 17.55 -8.07
CA GLU A 190 20.84 17.52 -8.02
C GLU A 190 21.44 16.14 -8.34
N LYS A 191 20.59 15.12 -8.57
CA LYS A 191 20.99 13.72 -8.85
C LYS A 191 21.87 13.11 -7.75
N ILE A 192 21.65 13.52 -6.51
CA ILE A 192 22.32 12.94 -5.35
C ILE A 192 21.73 11.54 -5.12
N SER A 193 22.58 10.54 -4.90
CA SER A 193 22.11 9.20 -4.53
C SER A 193 21.58 9.22 -3.10
N ILE A 194 20.31 8.84 -2.93
CA ILE A 194 19.56 8.78 -1.67
C ILE A 194 19.64 7.38 -1.07
#